data_AF-A0A2G6SC55-F1
#
_entry.id   AF-A0A2G6SC55-F1
#
_cell.length_a   1.000
_cell.length_b   1.000
_cell.length_c   1.000
_cell.angle_alpha   90.00
_cell.angle_beta   90.00
_cell.angle_gamma   90.00
#
_symmetry.space_group_name_H-M   'P 1'
#
loop_
_entity.id
_entity.type
_entity.pdbx_description
1 polymer ?
#
loop_
_entity_poly.entity_id
_entity_poly.type
_entity_poly.pdbx_seq_one_letter_code
_entity_poly.pdbx_strand_id
1 'polypeptide(L)'
;MKYLAFALPHLLVVALPLWMYVRIRAMKQRQDALVKDLKGRHYWRINLARPAFFGRWMRLMAFEAKGVLIDDGEAFRIRGHWAKTGKAFESLVPKSGLKVEWLGNQSIKTGNIHWARLDTPKGQVLFTADTGWSAGPSREALCDIFRSAFPDYPLDEENTHDFALEKNPRSLGATVLFLGLMLFALLDSFVFSGYER
;
A
#
# COMPACT_ATOMS: atom_id res chain seq x y z
N MET A 1 -17.81 13.35 37.28
CA MET A 1 -18.15 12.20 36.41
C MET A 1 -18.57 12.57 34.99
N LYS A 2 -19.33 13.66 34.73
CA LYS A 2 -19.75 14.05 33.36
C LYS A 2 -18.59 14.33 32.38
N TYR A 3 -17.49 14.95 32.83
CA TYR A 3 -16.32 15.26 31.98
C TYR A 3 -15.51 14.03 31.54
N LEU A 4 -15.54 12.94 32.33
CA LEU A 4 -14.84 11.69 32.00
C LEU A 4 -15.49 10.98 30.81
N ALA A 5 -16.82 11.06 30.70
CA ALA A 5 -17.57 10.52 29.57
C ALA A 5 -17.30 11.28 28.25
N PHE A 6 -17.00 12.58 28.32
CA PHE A 6 -16.59 13.38 27.16
C PHE A 6 -15.12 13.21 26.79
N ALA A 7 -14.24 12.94 27.76
CA ALA A 7 -12.82 12.73 27.51
C ALA A 7 -12.51 11.37 26.86
N LEU A 8 -13.30 10.34 27.14
CA LEU A 8 -13.06 8.97 26.67
C LEU A 8 -13.06 8.83 25.12
N PRO A 9 -14.02 9.41 24.37
CA PRO A 9 -13.99 9.38 22.91
C PRO A 9 -12.77 10.09 22.32
N HIS A 10 -12.36 11.22 22.91
CA HIS A 10 -11.19 11.98 22.45
C HIS A 10 -9.90 11.20 22.68
N LEU A 11 -9.78 10.53 23.84
CA LEU A 11 -8.69 9.62 24.13
C LEU A 11 -8.64 8.45 23.13
N LEU A 12 -9.79 7.89 22.75
CA LEU A 12 -9.85 6.82 21.74
C LEU A 12 -9.42 7.31 20.35
N VAL A 13 -9.81 8.53 19.97
CA VAL A 13 -9.41 9.16 18.69
C VAL A 13 -7.91 9.36 18.59
N VAL A 14 -7.19 9.56 19.70
CA VAL A 14 -5.72 9.69 19.70
C VAL A 14 -5.02 8.35 19.91
N ALA A 15 -5.53 7.52 20.82
CA ALA A 15 -4.91 6.25 21.18
C ALA A 15 -4.95 5.26 20.02
N LEU A 16 -6.03 5.23 19.23
CA LEU A 16 -6.17 4.29 18.11
C LEU A 16 -5.14 4.57 16.99
N PRO A 17 -5.00 5.80 16.44
CA PRO A 17 -3.96 6.12 15.47
C PRO A 17 -2.54 5.89 16.01
N LEU A 18 -2.28 6.23 17.28
CA LEU A 18 -0.97 6.01 17.90
C LEU A 18 -0.64 4.51 17.99
N TRP A 19 -1.61 3.70 18.43
CA TRP A 19 -1.46 2.25 18.47
C TRP A 19 -1.25 1.67 17.06
N MET A 20 -2.00 2.15 16.06
CA MET A 20 -1.80 1.75 14.65
C MET A 20 -0.41 2.14 14.14
N TYR A 21 0.07 3.35 14.45
CA TYR A 21 1.40 3.82 14.07
C TYR A 21 2.50 2.93 14.64
N VAL A 22 2.46 2.62 15.94
CA VAL A 22 3.43 1.72 16.58
C VAL A 22 3.39 0.33 15.95
N ARG A 23 2.19 -0.21 15.69
CA ARG A 23 2.01 -1.50 15.01
C ARG A 23 2.63 -1.49 13.61
N ILE A 24 2.34 -0.48 12.79
CA ILE A 24 2.87 -0.35 11.43
C ILE A 24 4.39 -0.23 11.45
N ARG A 25 4.93 0.62 12.33
CA ARG A 25 6.38 0.78 12.49
C ARG A 25 7.07 -0.53 12.86
N ALA A 26 6.52 -1.27 13.82
CA ALA A 26 7.07 -2.56 14.22
C ALA A 26 7.02 -3.59 13.07
N MET A 27 5.98 -3.58 12.23
CA MET A 27 5.93 -4.49 11.08
C MET A 27 6.93 -4.08 9.99
N LYS A 28 7.10 -2.78 9.73
CA LYS A 28 8.12 -2.26 8.81
C LYS A 28 9.53 -2.65 9.25
N GLN A 29 9.86 -2.48 10.52
CA GLN A 29 11.16 -2.90 11.08
C GLN A 29 11.44 -4.40 10.88
N ARG A 30 10.43 -5.26 11.05
CA ARG A 30 10.58 -6.71 10.79
C ARG A 30 10.80 -6.99 9.30
N GLN A 31 10.09 -6.29 8.41
CA GLN A 31 10.28 -6.42 6.97
C GLN A 31 11.68 -5.94 6.55
N ASP A 32 12.19 -4.86 7.16
CA ASP A 32 13.55 -4.39 6.92
C ASP A 32 14.59 -5.40 7.37
N ALA A 33 14.34 -6.10 8.49
CA ALA A 33 15.19 -7.19 8.93
C ALA A 33 15.22 -8.36 7.93
N LEU A 34 14.12 -8.65 7.23
CA LEU A 34 14.09 -9.72 6.21
C LEU A 34 14.98 -9.44 5.00
N VAL A 35 15.23 -8.16 4.68
CA VAL A 35 16.00 -7.76 3.49
C VAL A 35 17.47 -7.44 3.78
N LYS A 36 17.87 -7.30 5.05
CA LYS A 36 19.24 -6.92 5.44
C LYS A 36 20.31 -7.82 4.82
N ASP A 37 20.03 -9.12 4.74
CA ASP A 37 20.98 -10.14 4.29
C ASP A 37 20.80 -10.50 2.80
N LEU A 38 19.91 -9.81 2.07
CA LEU A 38 19.59 -10.11 0.68
C LEU A 38 20.38 -9.26 -0.33
N LYS A 39 21.54 -8.71 0.07
CA LYS A 39 22.38 -7.89 -0.81
C LYS A 39 22.75 -8.66 -2.09
N GLY A 40 22.54 -8.04 -3.25
CA GLY A 40 22.83 -8.64 -4.55
C GLY A 40 21.78 -9.65 -5.06
N ARG A 41 20.71 -9.91 -4.30
CA ARG A 41 19.57 -10.73 -4.76
C ARG A 41 18.44 -9.85 -5.26
N HIS A 42 17.70 -10.34 -6.25
CA HIS A 42 16.44 -9.72 -6.66
C HIS A 42 15.36 -10.03 -5.64
N TYR A 43 14.75 -8.99 -5.07
CA TYR A 43 13.66 -9.13 -4.12
C TYR A 43 12.70 -7.96 -4.21
N TRP A 44 11.45 -8.21 -3.78
CA TRP A 44 10.39 -7.22 -3.74
C TRP A 44 9.71 -7.24 -2.37
N ARG A 45 9.53 -6.07 -1.77
CA ARG A 45 8.76 -5.93 -0.53
C ARG A 45 7.27 -6.03 -0.87
N ILE A 46 6.59 -6.97 -0.23
CA ILE A 46 5.17 -7.24 -0.48
C ILE A 46 4.36 -7.26 0.82
N ASN A 47 3.08 -6.94 0.74
CA ASN A 47 2.10 -7.29 1.77
C ASN A 47 1.31 -8.51 1.32
N LEU A 48 0.89 -9.33 2.28
CA LEU A 48 0.32 -10.65 2.04
C LEU A 48 -1.01 -10.81 2.77
N ALA A 49 -1.93 -11.58 2.19
CA ALA A 49 -3.19 -11.96 2.80
C ALA A 49 -3.57 -13.38 2.40
N ARG A 50 -4.16 -14.13 3.34
CA ARG A 50 -4.84 -15.38 2.98
C ARG A 50 -6.19 -15.07 2.33
N PRO A 51 -6.72 -15.93 1.43
CA PRO A 51 -8.03 -15.72 0.82
C PRO A 51 -9.16 -15.49 1.83
N ALA A 52 -9.16 -16.27 2.92
CA ALA A 52 -10.13 -16.13 4.01
C ALA A 52 -10.04 -14.80 4.78
N PHE A 53 -8.85 -14.16 4.82
CA PHE A 53 -8.72 -12.81 5.36
C PHE A 53 -9.19 -11.77 4.33
N PHE A 54 -8.82 -11.97 3.07
CA PHE A 54 -9.12 -11.05 1.98
C PHE A 54 -10.63 -10.84 1.76
N GLY A 55 -11.42 -11.91 1.90
CA GLY A 55 -12.89 -11.86 1.76
C GLY A 55 -13.65 -11.27 2.96
N ARG A 56 -12.98 -10.89 4.06
CA ARG A 56 -13.68 -10.36 5.25
C ARG A 56 -14.24 -8.97 5.02
N TRP A 57 -15.49 -8.78 5.48
CA TRP A 57 -16.18 -7.49 5.42
C TRP A 57 -15.53 -6.42 6.32
N MET A 58 -15.23 -6.75 7.58
CA MET A 58 -14.58 -5.82 8.51
C MET A 58 -13.12 -6.17 8.70
N ARG A 59 -12.23 -5.22 8.41
CA ARG A 59 -10.80 -5.32 8.65
C ARG A 59 -10.25 -3.97 9.10
N LEU A 60 -9.40 -4.01 10.12
CA LEU A 60 -8.69 -2.82 10.60
C LEU A 60 -7.45 -2.49 9.72
N MET A 61 -6.96 -3.47 8.97
CA MET A 61 -5.80 -3.38 8.10
C MET A 61 -6.11 -4.02 6.76
N ALA A 62 -5.53 -3.48 5.69
CA ALA A 62 -5.72 -4.00 4.34
C ALA A 62 -5.09 -5.40 4.13
N PHE A 63 -4.04 -5.73 4.88
CA PHE A 63 -3.25 -6.95 4.73
C PHE A 63 -3.08 -7.72 6.05
N GLU A 64 -2.75 -9.01 5.94
CA GLU A 64 -2.61 -9.93 7.08
C GLU A 64 -1.14 -10.16 7.47
N ALA A 65 -0.21 -9.89 6.56
CA ALA A 65 1.23 -10.07 6.75
C ALA A 65 2.05 -9.05 5.96
N LYS A 66 3.27 -8.80 6.44
CA LYS A 66 4.34 -8.16 5.67
C LYS A 66 5.38 -9.19 5.30
N GLY A 67 5.90 -9.11 4.08
CA GLY A 67 6.88 -10.06 3.60
C GLY A 67 7.74 -9.53 2.47
N VAL A 68 8.51 -10.44 1.91
CA VAL A 68 9.45 -10.23 0.82
C VAL A 68 9.30 -11.41 -0.13
N LEU A 69 9.11 -11.12 -1.41
CA LEU A 69 9.27 -12.07 -2.50
C LEU A 69 10.73 -12.01 -2.93
N ILE A 70 11.40 -13.15 -2.99
CA ILE A 70 12.81 -13.27 -3.31
C ILE A 70 12.93 -14.18 -4.52
N ASP A 71 13.67 -13.76 -5.53
CA ASP A 71 14.03 -14.61 -6.65
C ASP A 71 15.29 -15.43 -6.29
N ASP A 72 15.12 -16.75 -6.18
CA ASP A 72 16.21 -17.72 -5.96
C ASP A 72 16.57 -18.47 -7.27
N GLY A 73 16.24 -17.92 -8.44
CA GLY A 73 16.52 -18.52 -9.75
C GLY A 73 15.36 -19.39 -10.21
N GLU A 74 15.38 -20.69 -9.88
CA GLU A 74 14.35 -21.67 -10.30
C GLU A 74 13.06 -21.60 -9.48
N ALA A 75 13.09 -20.88 -8.36
CA ALA A 75 11.96 -20.76 -7.45
C ALA A 75 11.87 -19.35 -6.87
N PHE A 76 10.64 -18.95 -6.54
CA PHE A 76 10.40 -17.81 -5.68
C PHE A 76 10.34 -18.25 -4.22
N ARG A 77 10.99 -17.49 -3.35
CA ARG A 77 10.88 -17.65 -1.90
C ARG A 77 10.12 -16.48 -1.32
N ILE A 78 9.05 -16.78 -0.58
CA ILE A 78 8.28 -15.80 0.18
C ILE A 78 8.66 -15.94 1.64
N ARG A 79 9.23 -14.88 2.23
CA ARG A 79 9.49 -14.78 3.67
C ARG A 79 8.64 -13.67 4.27
N GLY A 80 8.09 -13.86 5.45
CA GLY A 80 7.23 -12.83 6.05
C GLY A 80 6.90 -13.05 7.51
N HIS A 81 6.14 -12.10 8.06
CA HIS A 81 5.58 -12.16 9.41
C HIS A 81 4.08 -11.82 9.39
N TRP A 82 3.30 -12.61 10.13
CA TRP A 82 1.88 -12.34 10.32
C TRP A 82 1.66 -11.13 11.23
N ALA A 83 0.83 -10.17 10.81
CA ALA A 83 0.58 -8.93 11.55
C ALA A 83 -0.02 -9.16 12.94
N LYS A 84 -0.90 -10.17 13.06
CA LYS A 84 -1.57 -10.50 14.32
C LYS A 84 -0.62 -11.11 15.36
N THR A 85 0.19 -12.08 14.95
CA THR A 85 0.99 -12.92 15.87
C THR A 85 2.48 -12.57 15.86
N GLY A 86 2.98 -11.85 14.85
CA GLY A 86 4.40 -11.63 14.61
C GLY A 86 5.17 -12.87 14.14
N LYS A 87 4.51 -14.04 14.06
CA LYS A 87 5.14 -15.31 13.71
C LYS A 87 5.71 -15.23 12.29
N ALA A 88 6.98 -15.60 12.17
CA ALA A 88 7.65 -15.72 10.87
C ALA A 88 7.08 -16.91 10.07
N PHE A 89 7.10 -16.79 8.75
CA PHE A 89 6.80 -17.88 7.85
C PHE A 89 7.68 -17.81 6.60
N GLU A 90 7.81 -18.96 5.96
CA GLU A 90 8.52 -19.12 4.71
C GLU A 90 7.75 -20.08 3.79
N SER A 91 7.73 -19.76 2.50
CA SER A 91 7.17 -20.60 1.44
C SER A 91 8.08 -20.55 0.23
N LEU A 92 8.43 -21.72 -0.30
CA LEU A 92 9.14 -21.86 -1.56
C LEU A 92 8.10 -22.22 -2.64
N VAL A 93 8.17 -21.54 -3.78
CA VAL A 93 7.24 -21.69 -4.89
C VAL A 93 8.07 -21.93 -6.17
N PRO A 94 8.11 -23.16 -6.70
CA PRO A 94 8.80 -23.42 -7.96
C PRO A 94 8.24 -22.53 -9.07
N LYS A 95 9.10 -21.99 -9.93
CA LYS A 95 8.65 -21.24 -11.12
C LYS A 95 8.01 -22.16 -12.16
N SER A 96 8.40 -23.44 -12.17
CA SER A 96 7.78 -24.47 -12.99
C SER A 96 6.30 -24.64 -12.64
N GLY A 97 5.40 -24.29 -13.55
CA GLY A 97 3.95 -24.40 -13.34
C GLY A 97 3.40 -23.36 -12.37
N LEU A 98 4.12 -22.25 -12.16
CA LEU A 98 3.65 -21.13 -11.36
C LEU A 98 2.34 -20.57 -11.91
N LYS A 99 1.33 -20.42 -11.05
CA LYS A 99 0.09 -19.74 -11.39
C LYS A 99 0.00 -18.44 -10.63
N VAL A 100 0.10 -17.34 -11.36
CA VAL A 100 -0.08 -15.98 -10.88
C VAL A 100 -1.25 -15.36 -11.62
N GLU A 101 -1.99 -14.50 -10.95
CA GLU A 101 -3.14 -13.79 -11.52
C GLU A 101 -3.20 -12.37 -10.98
N TRP A 102 -3.39 -11.42 -11.87
CA TRP A 102 -3.67 -10.04 -11.52
C TRP A 102 -5.15 -9.88 -11.14
N LEU A 103 -5.41 -9.44 -9.90
CA LEU A 103 -6.77 -9.18 -9.43
C LEU A 103 -7.13 -7.69 -9.51
N GLY A 104 -6.13 -6.80 -9.61
CA GLY A 104 -6.36 -5.37 -9.61
C GLY A 104 -6.92 -4.83 -8.29
N ASN A 105 -7.61 -3.70 -8.35
CA ASN A 105 -8.23 -3.07 -7.17
C ASN A 105 -9.65 -3.59 -6.97
N GLN A 106 -9.82 -4.47 -5.99
CA GLN A 106 -11.07 -5.20 -5.80
C GLN A 106 -12.13 -4.41 -5.02
N SER A 107 -11.75 -3.48 -4.13
CA SER A 107 -12.70 -2.62 -3.38
C SER A 107 -12.03 -1.57 -2.49
N ILE A 108 -12.82 -0.62 -1.97
CA ILE A 108 -12.42 0.21 -0.83
C ILE A 108 -12.03 -0.64 0.39
N LYS A 109 -12.68 -1.81 0.59
CA LYS A 109 -12.44 -2.70 1.73
C LYS A 109 -11.05 -3.33 1.72
N THR A 110 -10.44 -3.43 0.54
CA THR A 110 -9.07 -3.93 0.39
C THR A 110 -8.04 -2.83 0.58
N GLY A 111 -8.44 -1.64 1.05
CA GLY A 111 -7.53 -0.52 1.34
C GLY A 111 -7.19 0.32 0.11
N ASN A 112 -8.00 0.23 -0.95
CA ASN A 112 -7.77 0.91 -2.22
C ASN A 112 -6.36 0.61 -2.79
N ILE A 113 -5.98 -0.67 -2.79
CA ILE A 113 -4.68 -1.16 -3.27
C ILE A 113 -4.90 -2.30 -4.26
N HIS A 114 -3.96 -2.49 -5.17
CA HIS A 114 -4.00 -3.51 -6.20
C HIS A 114 -3.46 -4.82 -5.68
N TRP A 115 -4.11 -5.92 -6.03
CA TRP A 115 -3.77 -7.25 -5.55
C TRP A 115 -3.48 -8.20 -6.70
N ALA A 116 -2.69 -9.21 -6.38
CA ALA A 116 -2.47 -10.37 -7.20
C ALA A 116 -2.62 -11.63 -6.36
N ARG A 117 -2.89 -12.75 -7.03
CA ARG A 117 -2.97 -14.07 -6.45
C ARG A 117 -1.82 -14.92 -6.96
N LEU A 118 -1.26 -15.71 -6.06
CA LEU A 118 -0.21 -16.68 -6.35
C LEU A 118 -0.59 -18.02 -5.74
N ASP A 119 -0.56 -19.07 -6.54
CA ASP A 119 -0.72 -20.43 -6.04
C ASP A 119 0.62 -20.92 -5.48
N THR A 120 0.61 -21.33 -4.21
CA THR A 120 1.78 -21.91 -3.55
C THR A 120 1.52 -23.35 -3.17
N PRO A 121 2.56 -24.18 -2.91
CA PRO A 121 2.37 -25.53 -2.41
C PRO A 121 1.58 -25.62 -1.10
N LYS A 122 1.51 -24.52 -0.33
CA LYS A 122 0.76 -24.42 0.93
C LYS A 122 -0.65 -23.84 0.75
N GLY A 123 -1.08 -23.65 -0.49
CA GLY A 123 -2.35 -23.03 -0.85
C GLY A 123 -2.17 -21.62 -1.44
N GLN A 124 -3.29 -21.04 -1.84
CA GLN A 124 -3.30 -19.72 -2.48
C GLN A 124 -2.92 -18.62 -1.50
N VAL A 125 -2.13 -17.66 -1.96
CA VAL A 125 -1.80 -16.44 -1.24
C VAL A 125 -2.06 -15.23 -2.12
N LEU A 126 -2.60 -14.17 -1.51
CA LEU A 126 -2.74 -12.89 -2.18
C LEU A 126 -1.59 -12.00 -1.76
N PHE A 127 -1.03 -11.25 -2.71
CA PHE A 127 0.03 -10.29 -2.47
C PHE A 127 -0.23 -8.96 -3.17
N THR A 128 0.42 -7.93 -2.64
CA THR A 128 0.41 -6.56 -3.16
C THR A 128 1.76 -5.93 -2.89
N ALA A 129 2.14 -4.91 -3.68
CA ALA A 129 3.35 -4.14 -3.42
C ALA A 129 3.26 -3.35 -2.09
N ASP A 130 4.41 -3.11 -1.46
CA ASP A 130 4.46 -2.36 -0.21
C ASP A 130 4.50 -0.83 -0.41
N THR A 131 3.36 -0.25 -0.81
CA THR A 131 3.23 1.18 -1.15
C THR A 131 2.31 2.00 -0.24
N GLY A 132 1.95 1.46 0.92
CA GLY A 132 1.00 2.11 1.83
C GLY A 132 -0.45 1.91 1.39
N TRP A 133 -1.30 2.94 1.52
CA TRP A 133 -2.75 2.88 1.28
C TRP A 133 -3.20 3.67 0.04
N SER A 134 -2.32 3.81 -0.96
CA SER A 134 -2.61 4.58 -2.17
C SER A 134 -2.71 3.67 -3.40
N ALA A 135 -3.81 3.80 -4.14
CA ALA A 135 -4.13 2.94 -5.29
C ALA A 135 -3.15 3.06 -6.44
N GLY A 136 -2.80 4.29 -6.83
CA GLY A 136 -1.90 4.58 -7.95
C GLY A 136 -0.52 3.96 -7.75
N PRO A 137 0.22 4.34 -6.68
CA PRO A 137 1.51 3.74 -6.34
C PRO A 137 1.43 2.22 -6.16
N SER A 138 0.33 1.70 -5.60
CA SER A 138 0.12 0.26 -5.48
C SER A 138 -0.01 -0.45 -6.82
N ARG A 139 -0.72 0.14 -7.79
CA ARG A 139 -0.84 -0.40 -9.15
C ARG A 139 0.52 -0.46 -9.81
N GLU A 140 1.23 0.67 -9.81
CA GLU A 140 2.53 0.83 -10.47
C GLU A 140 3.56 -0.16 -9.93
N ALA A 141 3.76 -0.16 -8.62
CA ALA A 141 4.73 -1.05 -8.00
C ALA A 141 4.36 -2.53 -8.15
N LEU A 142 3.06 -2.87 -8.24
CA LEU A 142 2.65 -4.25 -8.52
C LEU A 142 2.90 -4.62 -9.98
N CYS A 143 2.65 -3.71 -10.93
CA CYS A 143 3.01 -3.92 -12.34
C CYS A 143 4.51 -4.09 -12.52
N ASP A 144 5.33 -3.34 -11.80
CA ASP A 144 6.80 -3.49 -11.83
C ASP A 144 7.23 -4.86 -11.29
N ILE A 145 6.57 -5.35 -10.22
CA ILE A 145 6.77 -6.73 -9.75
C ILE A 145 6.39 -7.71 -10.85
N PHE A 146 5.26 -7.55 -11.54
CA PHE A 146 4.85 -8.47 -12.60
C PHE A 146 5.81 -8.46 -13.79
N ARG A 147 6.20 -7.30 -14.29
CA ARG A 147 7.15 -7.17 -15.41
C ARG A 147 8.51 -7.78 -15.10
N SER A 148 8.94 -7.76 -13.84
CA SER A 148 10.24 -8.29 -13.43
C SER A 148 10.21 -9.75 -12.97
N ALA A 149 9.26 -10.13 -12.12
CA ALA A 149 9.16 -11.47 -11.55
C ALA A 149 8.34 -12.44 -12.42
N PHE A 150 7.39 -11.95 -13.20
CA PHE A 150 6.46 -12.76 -14.00
C PHE A 150 6.39 -12.26 -15.45
N PRO A 151 7.53 -12.23 -16.18
CA PRO A 151 7.61 -11.58 -17.50
C PRO A 151 6.67 -12.20 -18.54
N ASP A 152 6.33 -13.48 -18.40
CA ASP A 152 5.42 -14.19 -19.31
C ASP A 152 3.94 -13.89 -19.04
N TYR A 153 3.61 -13.17 -17.96
CA TYR A 153 2.23 -12.80 -17.65
C TYR A 153 1.78 -11.62 -18.51
N PRO A 154 0.71 -11.75 -19.31
CA PRO A 154 0.21 -10.65 -20.12
C PRO A 154 -0.48 -9.61 -19.23
N LEU A 155 0.16 -8.46 -19.03
CA LEU A 155 -0.47 -7.29 -18.41
C LEU A 155 -1.16 -6.46 -19.50
N ASP A 156 -2.48 -6.30 -19.39
CA ASP A 156 -3.25 -5.45 -20.32
C ASP A 156 -2.85 -3.96 -20.19
N GLU A 157 -2.91 -3.21 -21.29
CA GLU A 157 -2.53 -1.79 -21.35
C GLU A 157 -3.31 -0.91 -20.35
N GLU A 158 -4.57 -1.25 -20.07
CA GLU A 158 -5.42 -0.57 -19.07
C GLU A 158 -4.83 -0.62 -17.65
N ASN A 159 -4.04 -1.65 -17.34
CA ASN A 159 -3.34 -1.74 -16.05
C ASN A 159 -2.17 -0.74 -15.94
N THR A 160 -1.76 -0.14 -17.06
CA THR A 160 -0.51 0.64 -17.17
C THR A 160 -0.68 2.10 -17.57
N HIS A 161 -1.90 2.51 -17.91
CA HIS A 161 -2.19 3.78 -18.59
C HIS A 161 -1.95 5.05 -17.74
N ASP A 162 -1.97 4.99 -16.39
CA ASP A 162 -1.80 6.19 -15.54
C ASP A 162 -0.63 6.10 -14.55
N PHE A 163 0.53 5.63 -15.00
CA PHE A 163 1.78 5.73 -14.20
C PHE A 163 2.45 7.10 -14.32
N ALA A 164 2.10 7.88 -15.34
CA ALA A 164 2.53 9.26 -15.44
C ALA A 164 1.84 10.11 -14.36
N LEU A 165 2.61 11.01 -13.77
CA LEU A 165 2.27 12.07 -12.82
C LEU A 165 1.21 13.08 -13.33
N GLU A 166 0.25 12.64 -14.14
CA GLU A 166 -0.89 13.44 -14.55
C GLU A 166 -1.77 13.65 -13.32
N LYS A 167 -1.46 14.73 -12.58
CA LYS A 167 -2.40 15.30 -11.62
C LYS A 167 -3.74 15.41 -12.33
N ASN A 168 -4.77 14.86 -11.72
CA ASN A 168 -6.15 15.00 -12.18
C ASN A 168 -6.36 16.47 -12.64
N PRO A 169 -6.65 16.72 -13.92
CA PRO A 169 -6.69 18.08 -14.48
C PRO A 169 -7.69 18.98 -13.74
N ARG A 170 -8.73 18.39 -13.13
CA ARG A 170 -9.67 19.10 -12.25
C ARG A 170 -9.03 19.56 -10.94
N SER A 171 -8.16 18.74 -10.35
CA SER A 171 -7.40 19.09 -9.13
C SER A 171 -6.34 20.14 -9.42
N LEU A 172 -5.68 20.06 -10.59
CA LEU A 172 -4.78 21.10 -11.06
C LEU A 172 -5.53 22.42 -11.24
N GLY A 173 -6.69 22.38 -11.93
CA GLY A 173 -7.56 23.55 -12.11
C GLY A 173 -8.00 24.17 -10.79
N ALA A 174 -8.44 23.37 -9.81
CA ALA A 174 -8.81 23.85 -8.48
C ALA A 174 -7.63 24.49 -7.73
N THR A 175 -6.42 23.92 -7.85
CA THR A 175 -5.20 24.48 -7.25
C THR A 175 -4.86 25.84 -7.86
N VAL A 176 -4.92 25.95 -9.19
CA VAL A 176 -4.68 27.21 -9.91
C VAL A 176 -5.71 28.27 -9.49
N LEU A 177 -7.00 27.90 -9.42
CA LEU A 177 -8.06 28.81 -8.98
C LEU A 177 -7.83 29.29 -7.53
N PHE A 178 -7.50 28.38 -6.62
CA PHE A 178 -7.19 28.73 -5.24
C PHE A 178 -6.01 29.70 -5.13
N LEU A 179 -4.91 29.40 -5.83
CA LEU A 179 -3.72 30.26 -5.84
C LEU A 179 -4.02 31.63 -6.47
N GLY A 180 -4.83 31.68 -7.52
CA GLY A 180 -5.28 32.92 -8.14
C GLY A 180 -6.13 33.77 -7.19
N LEU A 181 -7.09 33.17 -6.50
CA LEU A 181 -7.92 33.86 -5.49
C LEU A 181 -7.09 34.34 -4.30
N MET A 182 -6.13 33.54 -3.84
CA MET A 182 -5.19 33.92 -2.77
C MET A 182 -4.33 35.11 -3.20
N LEU A 183 -3.78 35.08 -4.42
CA LEU A 183 -3.01 36.19 -4.97
C LEU A 183 -3.85 37.47 -5.08
N PHE A 184 -5.09 37.34 -5.57
CA PHE A 184 -6.03 38.46 -5.64
C PHE A 184 -6.28 39.05 -4.25
N ALA A 185 -6.56 38.23 -3.24
CA ALA A 185 -6.77 38.70 -1.87
C ALA A 185 -5.54 39.40 -1.27
N LEU A 186 -4.33 38.92 -1.59
CA LEU A 186 -3.07 39.56 -1.18
C LEU A 186 -2.88 40.92 -1.86
N LEU A 187 -3.10 41.00 -3.17
CA LEU A 187 -3.00 42.26 -3.90
C LEU A 187 -4.06 43.26 -3.45
N ASP A 188 -5.29 42.79 -3.22
CA ASP A 188 -6.33 43.64 -2.64
C ASP A 188 -5.89 44.18 -1.27
N SER A 189 -5.47 43.31 -0.34
CA SER A 189 -5.10 43.72 1.02
C SER A 189 -3.86 44.63 1.11
N PHE A 190 -2.89 44.51 0.20
CA PHE A 190 -1.60 45.20 0.30
C PHE A 190 -1.33 46.24 -0.78
N VAL A 191 -2.04 46.21 -1.90
CA VAL A 191 -1.79 47.07 -3.07
C VAL A 191 -2.98 47.96 -3.39
N PHE A 192 -4.21 47.43 -3.37
CA PHE A 192 -5.40 48.16 -3.82
C PHE A 192 -6.21 48.76 -2.66
N SER A 193 -6.57 47.92 -1.70
CA SER A 193 -7.15 48.32 -0.43
C SER A 193 -6.00 48.72 0.47
N GLY A 194 -5.60 50.00 0.40
CA GLY A 194 -4.65 50.56 1.35
C GLY A 194 -5.19 50.39 2.76
N TYR A 195 -4.73 49.35 3.47
CA TYR A 195 -4.94 49.23 4.91
C TYR A 195 -4.39 50.50 5.52
N GLU A 196 -5.29 51.32 6.07
CA GLU A 196 -5.07 52.69 6.52
C GLU A 196 -3.71 52.82 7.21
N ARG A 197 -2.82 53.65 6.63
CA ARG A 197 -1.72 54.27 7.37
C ARG A 197 -2.22 55.55 8.01
#